data_AF-A0A9X1KF04-F1
#
_entry.id   AF-A0A9X1KF04-F1
#
_cell.length_a   1.000
_cell.length_b   1.000
_cell.length_c   1.000
_cell.angle_alpha   90.00
_cell.angle_beta   90.00
_cell.angle_gamma   90.00
#
_symmetry.space_group_name_H-M   'P 1'
#
loop_
_entity.id
_entity.type
_entity.pdbx_description
1 polymer ?
#
loop_
_entity_poly.entity_id
_entity_poly.type
_entity_poly.pdbx_seq_one_letter_code
_entity_poly.pdbx_strand_id
1 'polypeptide(L)' 'MMAKKIPEGKAELSVYIDKEIKLRFKVACTQQDRPMGDVVNELIEDWLKNSTQSQQK' A
#
# COMPACT_ATOMS: atom_id res chain seq x y z
N MET A 1 -8.97 -12.75 -21.83
CA MET A 1 -8.89 -12.30 -20.43
C MET A 1 -9.49 -10.90 -20.36
N MET A 2 -10.49 -10.66 -19.51
CA MET A 2 -11.07 -9.31 -19.36
C MET A 2 -10.07 -8.44 -18.59
N ALA A 3 -9.64 -7.33 -19.18
CA ALA A 3 -8.87 -6.33 -18.45
C ALA A 3 -9.71 -5.84 -17.26
N LYS A 4 -9.25 -6.10 -16.04
CA LYS A 4 -9.91 -5.58 -14.84
C LYS A 4 -9.88 -4.06 -14.93
N LYS A 5 -11.04 -3.42 -14.99
CA LYS A 5 -11.14 -1.95 -14.95
C LYS A 5 -10.65 -1.48 -13.58
N ILE A 6 -9.55 -0.74 -13.57
CA ILE A 6 -9.08 -0.05 -12.37
C ILE A 6 -10.12 1.04 -12.04
N PRO A 7 -10.52 1.22 -10.77
CA PRO A 7 -11.42 2.29 -10.37
C PRO A 7 -10.90 3.67 -10.76
N GLU A 8 -11.80 4.61 -11.02
CA GLU A 8 -11.45 6.00 -11.33
C GLU A 8 -10.58 6.61 -10.22
N GLY A 9 -9.53 7.34 -10.59
CA GLY A 9 -8.58 7.95 -9.66
C GLY A 9 -7.62 6.99 -8.96
N LYS A 10 -7.64 5.68 -9.28
CA LYS A 10 -6.70 4.70 -8.74
C LYS A 10 -5.70 4.22 -9.79
N ALA A 11 -4.53 3.80 -9.33
CA ALA A 11 -3.50 3.13 -10.14
C ALA A 11 -3.12 1.79 -9.49
N GLU A 12 -2.68 0.82 -10.29
CA GLU A 12 -2.16 -0.45 -9.77
C GLU A 12 -0.70 -0.30 -9.33
N LEU A 13 -0.38 -0.78 -8.13
CA LEU A 13 0.98 -0.88 -7.61
C LEU A 13 1.40 -2.35 -7.54
N SER A 14 2.28 -2.76 -8.45
CA SER A 14 2.84 -4.11 -8.48
C SER A 14 4.27 -4.12 -7.96
N VAL A 15 4.52 -4.84 -6.86
CA VAL A 15 5.84 -4.92 -6.22
C VAL A 15 6.17 -6.35 -5.81
N TYR A 16 7.47 -6.65 -5.78
CA TYR A 16 8.00 -7.88 -5.19
C TYR A 16 8.47 -7.60 -3.77
N ILE A 17 7.92 -8.35 -2.82
CA ILE A 17 8.34 -8.34 -1.42
C ILE A 17 8.60 -9.76 -0.96
N ASP A 18 9.35 -9.89 0.14
CA ASP A 18 9.57 -11.18 0.75
C ASP A 18 8.22 -11.87 1.12
N LYS A 19 8.15 -13.18 0.89
CA LYS A 19 6.91 -13.94 1.08
C LYS A 19 6.46 -13.96 2.54
N GLU A 20 7.40 -14.05 3.47
CA GLU A 20 7.11 -14.04 4.89
C GLU A 20 6.58 -12.68 5.32
N ILE A 21 7.18 -11.59 4.81
CA ILE A 21 6.70 -10.22 5.06
C ILE A 21 5.28 -10.06 4.54
N LYS A 22 4.99 -10.50 3.31
CA LYS A 22 3.63 -10.46 2.74
C LYS A 22 2.62 -11.20 3.61
N LEU A 23 2.98 -12.37 4.11
CA LEU A 23 2.12 -13.18 4.95
C LEU A 23 1.81 -12.47 6.28
N ARG A 24 2.84 -11.98 6.96
CA ARG A 24 2.70 -11.24 8.23
C ARG A 24 1.87 -9.98 8.05
N PHE A 25 2.13 -9.23 6.97
CA PHE A 25 1.34 -8.04 6.63
C PHE A 25 -0.14 -8.38 6.41
N LYS A 26 -0.44 -9.43 5.64
CA LYS A 26 -1.81 -9.88 5.40
C LYS A 26 -2.52 -10.26 6.71
N VAL A 27 -1.85 -11.04 7.57
CA VAL A 27 -2.40 -11.45 8.87
C VAL A 27 -2.72 -10.24 9.74
N ALA A 28 -1.79 -9.28 9.83
CA ALA A 28 -1.98 -8.07 10.62
C ALA A 28 -3.15 -7.20 10.11
N CYS A 29 -3.32 -7.10 8.79
CA CYS A 29 -4.46 -6.40 8.18
C CYS A 29 -5.78 -7.10 8.50
N THR A 30 -5.83 -8.43 8.41
CA THR A 30 -7.03 -9.23 8.75
C THR A 30 -7.41 -9.11 10.22
N GLN A 31 -6.43 -9.15 11.14
CA GLN A 31 -6.70 -9.00 12.58
C GLN A 31 -7.30 -7.64 12.94
N GLN A 32 -7.05 -6.61 12.14
CA GLN A 32 -7.56 -5.26 12.33
C GLN A 32 -8.80 -4.95 11.48
N ASP A 33 -9.31 -5.93 10.73
CA ASP A 33 -10.39 -5.77 9.75
C ASP A 33 -10.14 -4.64 8.74
N ARG A 34 -8.90 -4.57 8.23
CA ARG A 34 -8.47 -3.53 7.30
C ARG A 34 -8.11 -4.09 5.92
N PRO A 35 -8.58 -3.49 4.81
CA PRO A 35 -8.14 -3.85 3.48
C PRO A 35 -6.64 -3.54 3.29
N MET A 36 -5.87 -4.50 2.75
CA MET A 36 -4.43 -4.31 2.48
C MET A 36 -4.14 -3.06 1.65
N GLY A 37 -5.00 -2.75 0.66
CA GLY A 37 -4.82 -1.58 -0.19
C GLY A 37 -4.89 -0.26 0.59
N ASP A 38 -5.78 -0.16 1.57
CA ASP A 38 -5.94 1.06 2.37
C ASP A 38 -4.72 1.25 3.28
N VAL A 39 -4.25 0.17 3.91
CA VAL A 39 -3.02 0.21 4.72
C VAL A 39 -1.80 0.57 3.88
N VAL A 40 -1.68 0.04 2.66
CA VAL A 40 -0.58 0.41 1.75
C VAL A 40 -0.66 1.88 1.37
N ASN A 41 -1.83 2.42 1.05
CA ASN A 41 -1.99 3.83 0.73
C ASN A 41 -1.58 4.74 1.89
N GLU A 42 -2.01 4.43 3.12
CA GLU A 42 -1.61 5.18 4.31
C GLU A 42 -0.10 5.16 4.54
N LEU A 43 0.53 3.99 4.45
CA LEU A 43 1.98 3.86 4.61
C LEU A 43 2.74 4.65 3.54
N ILE A 44 2.24 4.68 2.30
CA ILE A 44 2.82 5.48 1.21
C ILE A 44 2.63 6.97 1.47
N GLU A 45 1.44 7.41 1.89
CA GLU A 45 1.20 8.81 2.25
C GLU A 45 2.10 9.29 3.38
N ASP A 46 2.24 8.49 4.43
CA ASP A 46 3.10 8.81 5.57
C ASP A 46 4.57 8.85 5.16
N TRP A 47 5.02 7.92 4.32
CA TRP A 47 6.35 7.97 3.72
C TRP A 47 6.57 9.26 2.92
N LEU A 48 5.60 9.66 2.09
CA LEU A 48 5.69 10.87 1.27
C LEU A 48 5.71 12.14 2.13
N LYS A 49 4.89 12.22 3.19
CA LYS A 49 4.88 13.34 4.15
C LYS A 49 6.24 13.52 4.83
N ASN A 50 6.83 12.42 5.29
CA ASN A 50 8.13 12.45 5.96
C ASN A 50 9.28 12.75 4.97
N SER A 51 9.16 12.26 3.73
CA SER A 51 10.16 12.48 2.68
C SER A 51 10.15 13.91 2.13
N THR A 52 8.99 14.56 2.07
CA THR A 52 8.86 15.96 1.60
C THR A 52 9.28 16.98 2.65
N GLN A 53 9.13 16.67 3.95
CA GLN A 53 9.69 17.51 5.03
C GLN A 53 11.22 17.59 5.00
N SER A 54 11.88 16.63 4.36
CA SER A 54 13.35 16.60 4.24
C SER A 54 13.91 17.46 3.10
N GLN A 55 13.06 18.08 2.26
CA GLN A 55 13.48 18.94 1.14
C GLN A 55 13.26 20.45 1.40
N GLN A 56 12.82 20.85 2.59
CA GLN A 56 12.60 22.26 2.96
C GLN A 56 13.55 22.77 4.06
N LYS A 57 14.69 22.13 4.29
CA LYS A 57 15.73 22.62 5.20
C LYS A 57 17.04 22.88 4.49
#